data_AF-A0AAU2J303-F1
#
_entry.id   AF-A0AAU2J303-F1
#
_cell.length_a   1.000
_cell.length_b   1.000
_cell.length_c   1.000
_cell.angle_alpha   90.00
_cell.angle_beta   90.00
_cell.angle_gamma   90.00
#
_symmetry.space_group_name_H-M   'P 1'
#
loop_
_entity.id
_entity.type
_entity.pdbx_description
1 polymer ?
#
loop_
_entity_poly.entity_id
_entity_poly.type
_entity_poly.pdbx_seq_one_letter_code
_entity_poly.pdbx_strand_id
1 'polypeptide(L)'
;MATLPNPLPSLATSGLRLPPGTLVDTTNDGPWHEPLLWYADGPATPDTWRRLLAEGRTVGLLPVLLDGGTRGEWPEKWELSPGRTSYPGDHHAEDVLGELWEEYAQDELEGAAVEPFGPEWPGLAPTPSGGGPVDAEERAAGIAALLTDADGRMQGGRAALVPARRSADIPAAIGWTGPLNHENDVARLCAVLRSWEDRFGIRVVALGFDRLIVSVATPPTTADEAVAVAVEHFAFCPDNIAHNTPDTLRAYAEQYVLGEDSWSFWWD
;
A
#
# COMPACT_ATOMS: atom_id res chain seq x y z
N MET A 1 6.16 -12.52 21.71
CA MET A 1 6.91 -11.58 20.85
C MET A 1 7.96 -12.39 20.12
N ALA A 2 7.61 -12.91 18.95
CA ALA A 2 8.54 -13.70 18.14
C ALA A 2 9.59 -12.75 17.55
N THR A 3 10.86 -12.96 17.89
CA THR A 3 11.98 -12.21 17.30
C THR A 3 12.21 -12.71 15.88
N LEU A 4 12.18 -11.79 14.92
CA LEU A 4 12.42 -12.10 13.51
C LEU A 4 13.82 -12.75 13.36
N PRO A 5 13.94 -13.91 12.69
CA PRO A 5 15.19 -14.68 12.65
C PRO A 5 16.33 -14.03 11.85
N ASN A 6 16.11 -12.84 11.28
CA ASN A 6 17.16 -12.01 10.69
C ASN A 6 16.74 -10.53 10.83
N PRO A 7 17.39 -9.74 11.71
CA PRO A 7 17.05 -8.34 11.88
C PRO A 7 17.27 -7.60 10.56
N LEU A 8 16.34 -6.69 10.23
CA LEU A 8 16.52 -5.82 9.08
C LEU A 8 17.75 -4.92 9.33
N PRO A 9 18.53 -4.62 8.28
CA PRO A 9 19.66 -3.74 8.41
C PRO A 9 19.18 -2.32 8.74
N SER A 10 19.89 -1.66 9.67
CA SER A 10 19.59 -0.28 10.03
C SER A 10 19.95 0.66 8.88
N LEU A 11 19.05 1.59 8.56
CA LEU A 11 19.28 2.63 7.55
C LEU A 11 20.57 3.42 7.81
N ALA A 12 20.85 3.73 9.09
CA ALA A 12 22.02 4.47 9.52
C ALA A 12 23.35 3.71 9.28
N THR A 13 23.31 2.39 9.19
CA THR A 13 24.50 1.54 9.02
C THR A 13 24.52 0.77 7.69
N SER A 14 23.55 1.04 6.80
CA SER A 14 23.39 0.39 5.50
C SER A 14 24.58 0.56 4.55
N GLY A 15 25.42 1.59 4.75
CA GLY A 15 26.57 1.91 3.91
C GLY A 15 26.20 2.53 2.55
N LEU A 16 24.91 2.77 2.28
CA LEU A 16 24.46 3.50 1.11
C LEU A 16 24.88 4.97 1.17
N ARG A 17 25.28 5.50 0.02
CA ARG A 17 25.45 6.95 -0.14
C ARG A 17 24.11 7.57 -0.53
N LEU A 18 23.31 7.85 0.49
CA LEU A 18 22.01 8.47 0.31
C LEU A 18 22.17 9.95 -0.13
N PRO A 19 21.31 10.45 -1.03
CA PRO A 19 21.16 11.88 -1.28
C PRO A 19 20.83 12.65 0.02
N PRO A 20 20.90 13.99 0.01
CA PRO A 20 20.34 14.82 1.08
C PRO A 20 18.88 14.43 1.37
N GLY A 21 18.57 14.26 2.65
CA GLY A 21 17.28 13.79 3.12
C GLY A 21 17.28 13.58 4.62
N THR A 22 16.12 13.20 5.13
CA THR A 22 15.85 13.04 6.56
C THR A 22 15.74 11.56 6.92
N LEU A 23 16.37 11.20 8.04
CA LEU A 23 16.13 9.93 8.73
C LEU A 23 15.01 10.15 9.75
N VAL A 24 13.92 9.40 9.62
CA VAL A 24 12.74 9.55 10.48
C VAL A 24 12.79 8.50 11.56
N ASP A 25 12.98 8.92 12.79
CA ASP A 25 12.93 8.10 14.01
C ASP A 25 11.86 8.60 15.00
N THR A 26 11.13 9.67 14.67
CA THR A 26 10.05 10.17 15.53
C THR A 26 8.78 9.35 15.32
N THR A 27 8.16 8.92 16.42
CA THR A 27 6.88 8.18 16.45
C THR A 27 5.89 8.89 17.36
N ASN A 28 4.63 8.49 17.32
CA ASN A 28 3.58 8.98 18.22
C ASN A 28 3.94 8.79 19.71
N ASP A 29 4.69 7.73 20.03
CA ASP A 29 5.09 7.40 21.41
C ASP A 29 6.48 7.98 21.78
N GLY A 30 7.06 8.82 20.92
CA GLY A 30 8.39 9.42 21.09
C GLY A 30 9.44 8.85 20.13
N PRO A 31 10.74 9.07 20.39
CA PRO A 31 11.80 8.57 19.52
C PRO A 31 11.88 7.04 19.48
N TRP A 32 11.98 6.48 18.28
CA TRP A 32 12.27 5.07 18.04
C TRP A 32 13.78 4.80 18.17
N HIS A 33 14.13 3.55 18.42
CA HIS A 33 15.51 3.15 18.65
C HIS A 33 16.37 3.13 17.38
N GLU A 34 15.74 3.17 16.20
CA GLU A 34 16.38 3.25 14.89
C GLU A 34 15.48 4.01 13.89
N PRO A 35 16.04 4.58 12.81
CA PRO A 35 15.23 5.23 11.78
C PRO A 35 14.29 4.24 11.09
N LEU A 36 13.01 4.58 11.02
CA LEU A 36 11.96 3.83 10.33
C LEU A 36 12.04 3.98 8.82
N LEU A 37 12.44 5.17 8.35
CA LEU A 37 12.68 5.41 6.93
C LEU A 37 13.70 6.53 6.72
N TRP A 38 14.29 6.56 5.53
CA TRP A 38 14.93 7.75 4.98
C TRP A 38 14.05 8.31 3.88
N TYR A 39 13.93 9.64 3.75
CA TYR A 39 13.32 10.26 2.57
C TYR A 39 14.10 11.49 2.09
N ALA A 40 14.11 11.72 0.77
CA ALA A 40 14.89 12.77 0.13
C ALA A 40 14.36 14.18 0.44
N ASP A 41 15.24 15.17 0.48
CA ASP A 41 14.85 16.59 0.64
C ASP A 41 14.16 17.16 -0.61
N GLY A 42 14.53 16.64 -1.78
CA GLY A 42 14.06 17.10 -3.08
C GLY A 42 12.99 16.21 -3.70
N PRO A 43 12.26 16.72 -4.71
CA PRO A 43 11.26 15.95 -5.42
C PRO A 43 11.88 14.76 -6.15
N ALA A 44 11.13 13.67 -6.22
CA ALA A 44 11.47 12.54 -7.06
C ALA A 44 11.36 12.92 -8.55
N THR A 45 12.12 12.20 -9.36
CA THR A 45 12.06 12.24 -10.83
C THR A 45 11.61 10.87 -11.32
N PRO A 46 11.18 10.73 -12.59
CA PRO A 46 10.69 9.46 -13.11
C PRO A 46 11.62 8.25 -12.91
N ASP A 47 12.94 8.46 -12.94
CA ASP A 47 13.93 7.40 -12.74
C ASP A 47 14.32 7.15 -11.28
N THR A 48 13.90 8.01 -10.35
CA THR A 48 14.35 7.96 -8.94
C THR A 48 13.99 6.63 -8.28
N TRP A 49 12.76 6.15 -8.45
CA TRP A 49 12.30 4.92 -7.81
C TRP A 49 13.08 3.70 -8.30
N ARG A 50 13.28 3.55 -9.62
CA ARG A 50 14.03 2.44 -10.23
C ARG A 50 15.48 2.42 -9.74
N ARG A 51 16.13 3.58 -9.66
CA ARG A 51 17.50 3.72 -9.15
C ARG A 51 17.60 3.31 -7.68
N LEU A 52 16.69 3.79 -6.84
CA LEU A 52 16.67 3.43 -5.42
C LEU A 52 16.37 1.95 -5.19
N LEU A 53 15.53 1.31 -6.04
CA LEU A 53 15.31 -0.13 -5.96
C LEU A 53 16.61 -0.90 -6.18
N ALA A 54 17.35 -0.56 -7.24
CA ALA A 54 18.59 -1.24 -7.58
C ALA A 54 19.66 -1.11 -6.48
N GLU A 55 19.78 0.07 -5.87
CA GLU A 55 20.74 0.33 -4.78
C GLU A 55 20.27 -0.30 -3.44
N GLY A 56 19.03 -0.02 -3.04
CA GLY A 56 18.46 -0.39 -1.75
C GLY A 56 18.30 -1.89 -1.56
N ARG A 57 17.92 -2.64 -2.60
CA ARG A 57 17.67 -4.08 -2.50
C ARG A 57 18.88 -4.86 -2.02
N THR A 58 20.08 -4.43 -2.41
CA THR A 58 21.35 -5.08 -2.01
C THR A 58 21.58 -5.06 -0.49
N VAL A 59 20.91 -4.15 0.20
CA VAL A 59 20.99 -3.93 1.65
C VAL A 59 19.62 -3.98 2.31
N GLY A 60 18.64 -4.69 1.73
CA GLY A 60 17.35 -4.93 2.38
C GLY A 60 16.45 -3.69 2.57
N LEU A 61 16.61 -2.68 1.71
CA LEU A 61 15.78 -1.48 1.70
C LEU A 61 14.93 -1.45 0.43
N LEU A 62 13.66 -1.04 0.56
CA LEU A 62 12.74 -0.93 -0.55
C LEU A 62 12.30 0.52 -0.77
N PRO A 63 12.21 0.99 -2.02
CA PRO A 63 11.79 2.34 -2.32
C PRO A 63 10.26 2.50 -2.24
N VAL A 64 9.84 3.68 -1.80
CA VAL A 64 8.46 4.15 -1.85
C VAL A 64 8.45 5.65 -2.13
N LEU A 65 7.45 6.14 -2.86
CA LEU A 65 7.22 7.57 -3.02
C LEU A 65 6.35 8.08 -1.87
N LEU A 66 6.64 9.27 -1.37
CA LEU A 66 5.90 9.92 -0.32
C LEU A 66 5.17 11.14 -0.87
N ASP A 67 3.87 11.21 -0.61
CA ASP A 67 3.03 12.37 -0.88
C ASP A 67 2.88 13.20 0.39
N GLY A 68 3.28 14.47 0.34
CA GLY A 68 3.03 15.42 1.43
C GLY A 68 1.54 15.79 1.57
N GLY A 69 0.71 15.43 0.58
CA GLY A 69 -0.72 15.70 0.55
C GLY A 69 -1.05 17.19 0.55
N THR A 70 -2.34 17.49 0.72
CA THR A 70 -2.84 18.89 0.78
C THR A 70 -2.39 19.65 2.02
N ARG A 71 -2.04 18.92 3.10
CA ARG A 71 -1.53 19.48 4.35
C ARG A 71 -0.03 19.82 4.29
N GLY A 72 0.69 19.31 3.28
CA GLY A 72 2.14 19.46 3.18
C GLY A 72 2.87 18.78 4.34
N GLU A 73 2.31 17.70 4.86
CA GLU A 73 2.81 16.96 6.01
C GLU A 73 3.64 15.77 5.54
N TRP A 74 4.85 15.66 6.09
CA TRP A 74 5.81 14.61 5.80
C TRP A 74 5.86 13.61 6.98
N PRO A 75 6.51 12.45 6.83
CA PRO A 75 6.43 11.36 7.80
C PRO A 75 6.74 11.70 9.25
N GLU A 76 7.53 12.74 9.52
CA GLU A 76 7.78 13.24 10.88
C GLU A 76 6.53 13.73 11.60
N LYS A 77 5.46 14.03 10.84
CA LYS A 77 4.16 14.50 11.32
C LYS A 77 3.04 13.47 11.13
N TRP A 78 3.32 12.31 10.56
CA TRP A 78 2.31 11.28 10.31
C TRP A 78 1.97 10.44 11.55
N GLU A 79 2.50 10.79 12.73
CA GLU A 79 2.21 10.08 13.99
C GLU A 79 2.44 8.55 13.86
N LEU A 80 3.51 8.17 13.17
CA LEU A 80 3.89 6.77 12.96
C LEU A 80 3.90 6.01 14.30
N SER A 81 3.38 4.78 14.34
CA SER A 81 3.24 4.00 15.57
C SER A 81 3.66 2.54 15.41
N PRO A 82 4.96 2.27 15.14
CA PRO A 82 5.47 0.90 14.97
C PRO A 82 5.30 0.02 16.23
N GLY A 83 5.20 0.64 17.42
CA GLY A 83 4.94 -0.09 18.67
C GLY A 83 3.53 -0.66 18.79
N ARG A 84 2.57 -0.17 17.97
CA ARG A 84 1.19 -0.67 17.90
C ARG A 84 0.96 -1.61 16.72
N THR A 85 1.98 -1.86 15.91
CA THR A 85 1.90 -2.70 14.72
C THR A 85 2.38 -4.12 15.04
N SER A 86 1.53 -5.12 14.80
CA SER A 86 1.93 -6.52 14.94
C SER A 86 2.71 -7.00 13.71
N TYR A 87 3.03 -8.29 13.62
CA TYR A 87 3.73 -8.82 12.46
C TYR A 87 2.74 -9.24 11.37
N PRO A 88 2.86 -8.77 10.10
CA PRO A 88 1.89 -9.12 9.06
C PRO A 88 1.79 -10.62 8.74
N GLY A 89 2.78 -11.43 9.15
CA GLY A 89 2.72 -12.89 8.96
C GLY A 89 1.94 -13.65 10.02
N ASP A 90 1.50 -12.96 11.07
CA ASP A 90 0.64 -13.54 12.12
C ASP A 90 -0.85 -13.47 11.74
N HIS A 91 -1.19 -12.89 10.59
CA HIS A 91 -2.56 -12.71 10.09
C HIS A 91 -2.78 -13.43 8.76
N HIS A 92 -4.04 -13.78 8.48
CA HIS A 92 -4.47 -14.35 7.22
C HIS A 92 -5.38 -13.37 6.47
N ALA A 93 -5.11 -13.15 5.17
CA ALA A 93 -5.83 -12.17 4.37
C ALA A 93 -7.34 -12.45 4.27
N GLU A 94 -7.72 -13.73 4.17
CA GLU A 94 -9.13 -14.16 4.13
C GLU A 94 -9.87 -13.77 5.42
N ASP A 95 -9.28 -14.08 6.57
CA ASP A 95 -9.87 -13.78 7.88
C ASP A 95 -9.98 -12.26 8.08
N VAL A 96 -8.93 -11.51 7.75
CA VAL A 96 -8.93 -10.04 7.87
C VAL A 96 -10.01 -9.41 6.98
N LEU A 97 -10.10 -9.81 5.71
CA LEU A 97 -11.11 -9.26 4.81
C LEU A 97 -12.53 -9.68 5.19
N GLY A 98 -12.72 -10.90 5.68
CA GLY A 98 -14.01 -11.35 6.20
C GLY A 98 -14.47 -10.52 7.40
N GLU A 99 -13.58 -10.28 8.37
CA GLU A 99 -13.86 -9.44 9.54
C GLU A 99 -14.21 -7.99 9.13
N LEU A 100 -13.43 -7.38 8.24
CA LEU A 100 -13.69 -6.01 7.77
C LEU A 100 -14.97 -5.92 6.91
N TRP A 101 -15.27 -6.94 6.11
CA TRP A 101 -16.51 -7.01 5.36
C TRP A 101 -17.72 -7.06 6.29
N GLU A 102 -17.68 -7.89 7.34
CA GLU A 102 -18.75 -7.96 8.34
C GLU A 102 -18.96 -6.61 9.05
N GLU A 103 -17.88 -5.85 9.28
CA GLU A 103 -17.93 -4.52 9.90
C GLU A 103 -18.59 -3.48 8.99
N TYR A 104 -18.19 -3.39 7.71
CA TYR A 104 -18.61 -2.29 6.83
C TYR A 104 -19.83 -2.60 5.97
N ALA A 105 -20.00 -3.85 5.51
CA ALA A 105 -21.00 -4.15 4.47
C ALA A 105 -22.44 -3.95 4.94
N GLN A 106 -22.71 -4.03 6.25
CA GLN A 106 -24.06 -3.78 6.79
C GLN A 106 -24.41 -2.30 6.84
N ASP A 107 -23.44 -1.43 7.13
CA ASP A 107 -23.66 -0.01 7.42
C ASP A 107 -23.44 0.88 6.18
N GLU A 108 -22.50 0.53 5.29
CA GLU A 108 -22.03 1.39 4.20
C GLU A 108 -22.63 1.06 2.82
N LEU A 109 -23.20 -0.13 2.63
CA LEU A 109 -23.73 -0.55 1.33
C LEU A 109 -25.20 -0.97 1.41
N GLU A 110 -26.11 -0.01 1.30
CA GLU A 110 -27.54 -0.30 1.18
C GLU A 110 -27.87 -0.98 -0.16
N GLY A 111 -28.34 -2.23 -0.13
CA GLY A 111 -29.06 -2.88 -1.23
C GLY A 111 -28.23 -3.07 -2.51
N ALA A 112 -28.47 -2.22 -3.52
CA ALA A 112 -27.94 -2.40 -4.88
C ALA A 112 -26.41 -2.21 -5.00
N ALA A 113 -25.76 -1.68 -3.95
CA ALA A 113 -24.33 -1.40 -3.95
C ALA A 113 -23.46 -2.65 -3.75
N VAL A 114 -23.98 -3.69 -3.06
CA VAL A 114 -23.29 -4.99 -2.87
C VAL A 114 -23.57 -6.03 -3.98
N GLU A 115 -24.59 -5.85 -4.81
CA GLU A 115 -24.96 -6.82 -5.85
C GLU A 115 -23.77 -7.15 -6.80
N PRO A 116 -23.47 -8.44 -7.06
CA PRO A 116 -24.29 -9.62 -6.78
C PRO A 116 -24.09 -10.26 -5.40
N PHE A 117 -23.27 -9.66 -4.55
CA PHE A 117 -22.91 -10.20 -3.25
C PHE A 117 -23.90 -9.74 -2.17
N GLY A 118 -24.16 -10.63 -1.22
CA GLY A 118 -25.02 -10.35 -0.08
C GLY A 118 -24.22 -9.79 1.10
N PRO A 119 -24.80 -9.77 2.32
CA PRO A 119 -24.08 -9.35 3.52
C PRO A 119 -22.99 -10.34 3.95
N GLU A 120 -23.00 -11.57 3.43
CA GLU A 120 -21.98 -12.59 3.72
C GLU A 120 -20.73 -12.38 2.86
N TRP A 121 -19.56 -12.54 3.48
CA TRP A 121 -18.28 -12.46 2.79
C TRP A 121 -18.20 -13.49 1.64
N PRO A 122 -18.01 -13.07 0.38
CA PRO A 122 -18.03 -13.99 -0.76
C PRO A 122 -16.73 -14.78 -0.98
N GLY A 123 -15.69 -14.50 -0.21
CA GLY A 123 -14.38 -15.13 -0.35
C GLY A 123 -13.39 -14.31 -1.17
N LEU A 124 -12.11 -14.67 -1.08
CA LEU A 124 -11.06 -14.06 -1.91
C LEU A 124 -11.33 -14.26 -3.42
N ALA A 125 -11.05 -13.21 -4.19
CA ALA A 125 -11.02 -13.24 -5.63
C ALA A 125 -10.03 -14.30 -6.16
N PRO A 126 -10.37 -14.98 -7.27
CA PRO A 126 -9.47 -15.93 -7.87
C PRO A 126 -8.19 -15.24 -8.34
N THR A 127 -7.09 -16.00 -8.37
CA THR A 127 -5.86 -15.53 -9.04
C THR A 127 -6.16 -15.37 -10.54
N PRO A 128 -5.80 -14.23 -11.17
CA PRO A 128 -6.09 -14.00 -12.58
C PRO A 128 -5.55 -15.13 -13.46
N SER A 129 -6.39 -15.58 -14.38
CA SER A 129 -6.04 -16.70 -15.27
C SER A 129 -5.17 -16.27 -16.47
N GLY A 130 -4.99 -14.96 -16.68
CA GLY A 130 -4.36 -14.37 -17.88
C GLY A 130 -3.23 -13.39 -17.55
N GLY A 131 -2.25 -13.32 -18.45
CA GLY A 131 -1.07 -12.45 -18.36
C GLY A 131 0.22 -13.26 -18.44
N GLY A 132 1.05 -13.00 -19.45
CA GLY A 132 2.44 -13.48 -19.42
C GLY A 132 3.18 -12.86 -18.22
N PRO A 133 4.32 -13.41 -17.80
CA PRO A 133 5.07 -12.88 -16.66
C PRO A 133 5.50 -11.43 -16.95
N VAL A 134 4.76 -10.47 -16.41
CA VAL A 134 5.18 -9.08 -16.30
C VAL A 134 6.05 -9.00 -15.06
N ASP A 135 7.25 -8.46 -15.20
CA ASP A 135 8.10 -8.19 -14.04
C ASP A 135 7.41 -7.14 -13.16
N ALA A 136 7.01 -7.56 -11.95
CA ALA A 136 6.33 -6.71 -10.98
C ALA A 136 7.18 -5.49 -10.55
N GLU A 137 8.51 -5.62 -10.53
CA GLU A 137 9.40 -4.51 -10.20
C GLU A 137 9.47 -3.50 -11.36
N GLU A 138 9.50 -3.98 -12.61
CA GLU A 138 9.47 -3.10 -13.77
C GLU A 138 8.12 -2.40 -13.92
N ARG A 139 7.01 -3.10 -13.62
CA ARG A 139 5.68 -2.49 -13.54
C ARG A 139 5.63 -1.38 -12.50
N ALA A 140 6.13 -1.65 -11.29
CA ALA A 140 6.18 -0.68 -10.21
C ALA A 140 7.01 0.56 -10.57
N ALA A 141 8.16 0.36 -11.21
CA ALA A 141 9.00 1.44 -11.72
C ALA A 141 8.28 2.28 -12.79
N GLY A 142 7.53 1.66 -13.69
CA GLY A 142 6.70 2.34 -14.68
C GLY A 142 5.61 3.20 -14.06
N ILE A 143 4.87 2.67 -13.08
CA ILE A 143 3.88 3.45 -12.33
C ILE A 143 4.55 4.60 -11.58
N ALA A 144 5.63 4.36 -10.84
CA ALA A 144 6.37 5.40 -10.14
C ALA A 144 6.83 6.54 -11.06
N ALA A 145 7.25 6.20 -12.29
CA ALA A 145 7.63 7.16 -13.30
C ALA A 145 6.45 8.05 -13.73
N LEU A 146 5.28 7.46 -14.01
CA LEU A 146 4.06 8.20 -14.36
C LEU A 146 3.59 9.12 -13.22
N LEU A 147 3.73 8.67 -11.97
CA LEU A 147 3.33 9.46 -10.79
C LEU A 147 4.15 10.73 -10.62
N THR A 148 5.44 10.67 -10.99
CA THR A 148 6.42 11.73 -10.75
C THR A 148 6.75 12.54 -12.01
N ASP A 149 6.08 12.25 -13.12
CA ASP A 149 6.19 13.04 -14.34
C ASP A 149 5.59 14.46 -14.14
N ALA A 150 5.85 15.36 -15.09
CA ALA A 150 5.47 16.78 -15.00
C ALA A 150 3.96 16.99 -14.80
N ASP A 151 3.14 16.12 -15.38
CA ASP A 151 1.68 16.13 -15.25
C ASP A 151 1.16 15.03 -14.29
N GLY A 152 2.06 14.39 -13.54
CA GLY A 152 1.77 13.28 -12.64
C GLY A 152 1.10 13.72 -11.33
N ARG A 153 0.29 12.82 -10.75
CA ARG A 153 -0.45 13.11 -9.51
C ARG A 153 0.43 13.31 -8.26
N MET A 154 1.72 12.99 -8.32
CA MET A 154 2.69 13.19 -7.25
C MET A 154 3.79 14.17 -7.67
N GLN A 155 3.43 15.21 -8.42
CA GLN A 155 4.34 16.31 -8.72
C GLN A 155 4.83 16.93 -7.39
N GLY A 156 6.13 16.82 -7.11
CA GLY A 156 6.71 17.28 -5.84
C GLY A 156 6.79 16.20 -4.74
N GLY A 157 6.26 15.00 -4.99
CA GLY A 157 6.44 13.85 -4.12
C GLY A 157 7.92 13.50 -3.94
N ARG A 158 8.27 12.94 -2.79
CA ARG A 158 9.67 12.67 -2.40
C ARG A 158 9.91 11.17 -2.36
N ALA A 159 11.10 10.73 -2.75
CA ALA A 159 11.43 9.31 -2.67
C ALA A 159 11.94 8.94 -1.27
N ALA A 160 11.63 7.73 -0.83
CA ALA A 160 12.05 7.18 0.44
C ALA A 160 12.61 5.77 0.29
N LEU A 161 13.36 5.33 1.30
CA LEU A 161 13.83 3.96 1.49
C LEU A 161 13.38 3.46 2.86
N VAL A 162 12.77 2.27 2.86
CA VAL A 162 12.20 1.63 4.05
C VAL A 162 12.86 0.26 4.25
N PRO A 163 13.31 -0.07 5.47
CA PRO A 163 13.74 -1.43 5.80
C PRO A 163 12.53 -2.36 5.77
N ALA A 164 12.43 -3.18 4.72
CA ALA A 164 11.33 -4.12 4.54
C ALA A 164 11.80 -5.32 3.71
N ARG A 165 11.26 -6.50 4.03
CA ARG A 165 11.60 -7.75 3.31
C ARG A 165 10.75 -7.93 2.03
N ARG A 166 9.58 -7.32 2.02
CA ARG A 166 8.56 -7.39 0.98
C ARG A 166 7.98 -6.00 0.78
N SER A 167 7.50 -5.72 -0.42
CA SER A 167 6.93 -4.40 -0.73
C SER A 167 5.62 -4.20 0.04
N ALA A 168 4.83 -5.27 0.17
CA ALA A 168 3.61 -5.30 0.97
C ALA A 168 3.81 -4.98 2.47
N ASP A 169 5.03 -5.13 3.01
CA ASP A 169 5.32 -4.90 4.43
C ASP A 169 5.71 -3.46 4.75
N ILE A 170 5.90 -2.61 3.73
CA ILE A 170 6.36 -1.23 3.90
C ILE A 170 5.48 -0.45 4.91
N PRO A 171 4.13 -0.49 4.84
CA PRO A 171 3.31 0.26 5.79
C PRO A 171 3.49 -0.21 7.23
N ALA A 172 3.56 -1.53 7.46
CA ALA A 172 3.80 -2.09 8.79
C ALA A 172 5.22 -1.82 9.30
N ALA A 173 6.22 -1.83 8.44
CA ALA A 173 7.61 -1.57 8.81
C ALA A 173 7.82 -0.16 9.39
N ILE A 174 7.05 0.83 8.92
CA ILE A 174 7.10 2.20 9.45
C ILE A 174 6.01 2.50 10.47
N GLY A 175 5.12 1.54 10.77
CA GLY A 175 3.96 1.76 11.63
C GLY A 175 3.02 2.84 11.09
N TRP A 176 2.73 2.80 9.78
CA TRP A 176 1.86 3.77 9.12
C TRP A 176 0.44 3.75 9.71
N THR A 177 -0.11 4.94 9.95
CA THR A 177 -1.38 5.17 10.66
C THR A 177 -2.48 5.74 9.77
N GLY A 178 -2.30 5.80 8.45
CA GLY A 178 -3.32 6.33 7.54
C GLY A 178 -4.73 5.73 7.73
N PRO A 179 -4.87 4.41 7.90
CA PRO A 179 -6.16 3.76 8.12
C PRO A 179 -6.70 3.84 9.56
N LEU A 180 -6.15 4.67 10.46
CA LEU A 180 -6.41 4.61 11.93
C LEU A 180 -7.90 4.65 12.32
N ASN A 181 -8.75 5.32 11.55
CA ASN A 181 -10.19 5.41 11.80
C ASN A 181 -10.92 4.09 11.52
N HIS A 182 -10.29 3.17 10.78
CA HIS A 182 -10.83 1.89 10.34
C HIS A 182 -10.06 0.71 10.94
N GLU A 183 -8.73 0.75 10.92
CA GLU A 183 -7.85 -0.30 11.44
C GLU A 183 -6.67 0.31 12.23
N ASN A 184 -6.51 -0.15 13.47
CA ASN A 184 -5.48 0.34 14.40
C ASN A 184 -4.18 -0.46 14.32
N ASP A 185 -4.20 -1.65 13.70
CA ASP A 185 -3.05 -2.50 13.45
C ASP A 185 -2.85 -2.70 11.93
N VAL A 186 -2.08 -1.79 11.32
CA VAL A 186 -1.79 -1.79 9.87
C VAL A 186 -1.16 -3.09 9.37
N ALA A 187 -0.63 -3.95 10.25
CA ALA A 187 -0.12 -5.26 9.88
C ALA A 187 -1.20 -6.19 9.31
N ARG A 188 -2.46 -6.04 9.77
CA ARG A 188 -3.61 -6.79 9.25
C ARG A 188 -3.85 -6.45 7.78
N LEU A 189 -3.83 -5.16 7.43
CA LEU A 189 -3.89 -4.71 6.04
C LEU A 189 -2.68 -5.17 5.22
N CYS A 190 -1.47 -5.17 5.81
CA CYS A 190 -0.29 -5.70 5.13
C CYS A 190 -0.39 -7.21 4.81
N ALA A 191 -1.15 -8.00 5.59
CA ALA A 191 -1.42 -9.39 5.25
C ALA A 191 -2.29 -9.52 3.98
N VAL A 192 -3.25 -8.62 3.79
CA VAL A 192 -4.00 -8.50 2.54
C VAL A 192 -3.09 -8.08 1.38
N LEU A 193 -2.24 -7.07 1.60
CA LEU A 193 -1.25 -6.64 0.60
C LEU A 193 -0.30 -7.79 0.20
N ARG A 194 0.09 -8.67 1.13
CA ARG A 194 0.90 -9.87 0.81
C ARG A 194 0.14 -10.84 -0.07
N SER A 195 -1.15 -11.09 0.22
CA SER A 195 -2.01 -11.90 -0.64
C SER A 195 -2.10 -11.32 -2.05
N TRP A 196 -2.21 -10.00 -2.19
CA TRP A 196 -2.18 -9.34 -3.49
C TRP A 196 -0.79 -9.32 -4.15
N GLU A 197 0.27 -9.22 -3.37
CA GLU A 197 1.66 -9.34 -3.85
C GLU A 197 1.89 -10.71 -4.49
N ASP A 198 1.36 -11.77 -3.89
CA ASP A 198 1.48 -13.14 -4.37
C ASP A 198 0.52 -13.43 -5.55
N ARG A 199 -0.72 -12.91 -5.56
CA ARG A 199 -1.74 -13.18 -6.60
C ARG A 199 -1.67 -12.27 -7.83
N PHE A 200 -1.48 -10.97 -7.62
CA PHE A 200 -1.53 -9.95 -8.67
C PHE A 200 -0.16 -9.30 -8.94
N GLY A 201 0.86 -9.68 -8.18
CA GLY A 201 2.21 -9.13 -8.30
C GLY A 201 2.28 -7.67 -7.87
N ILE A 202 1.47 -7.24 -6.91
CA ILE A 202 1.44 -5.83 -6.52
C ILE A 202 2.76 -5.36 -5.90
N ARG A 203 3.05 -4.06 -5.99
CA ARG A 203 4.09 -3.41 -5.20
C ARG A 203 3.54 -2.12 -4.64
N VAL A 204 3.81 -1.83 -3.37
CA VAL A 204 3.56 -0.52 -2.78
C VAL A 204 4.49 0.49 -3.44
N VAL A 205 3.92 1.42 -4.19
CA VAL A 205 4.66 2.43 -4.95
C VAL A 205 4.66 3.76 -4.23
N ALA A 206 3.55 4.13 -3.60
CA ALA A 206 3.47 5.39 -2.87
C ALA A 206 2.62 5.33 -1.60
N LEU A 207 2.97 6.19 -0.66
CA LEU A 207 2.26 6.46 0.58
C LEU A 207 2.07 7.97 0.77
N GLY A 208 0.91 8.38 1.25
CA GLY A 208 0.68 9.70 1.83
C GLY A 208 0.37 9.59 3.32
N PHE A 209 -0.16 10.66 3.89
CA PHE A 209 -0.70 10.63 5.27
C PHE A 209 -1.72 9.51 5.44
N ASP A 210 -2.67 9.42 4.50
CA ASP A 210 -3.85 8.54 4.52
C ASP A 210 -4.10 7.86 3.17
N ARG A 211 -3.13 7.92 2.25
CA ARG A 211 -3.21 7.33 0.91
C ARG A 211 -2.20 6.21 0.69
N LEU A 212 -2.62 5.18 -0.01
CA LEU A 212 -1.77 4.08 -0.47
C LEU A 212 -1.96 3.92 -1.98
N ILE A 213 -0.86 3.79 -2.72
CA ILE A 213 -0.88 3.45 -4.14
C ILE A 213 -0.03 2.20 -4.35
N VAL A 214 -0.60 1.23 -5.06
CA VAL A 214 0.09 0.02 -5.49
C VAL A 214 0.11 -0.09 -7.01
N SER A 215 1.19 -0.62 -7.58
CA SER A 215 1.19 -1.10 -8.97
C SER A 215 0.67 -2.53 -9.03
N VAL A 216 0.17 -2.97 -10.18
CA VAL A 216 -0.43 -4.30 -10.38
C VAL A 216 0.20 -4.95 -11.62
N ALA A 217 0.90 -6.07 -11.45
CA ALA A 217 1.60 -6.73 -12.55
C ALA A 217 0.65 -7.56 -13.42
N THR A 218 -0.33 -8.20 -12.78
CA THR A 218 -1.32 -9.07 -13.41
C THR A 218 -2.72 -8.61 -13.03
N PRO A 219 -3.26 -7.55 -13.67
CA PRO A 219 -4.60 -7.06 -13.33
C PRO A 219 -5.70 -8.02 -13.79
N PRO A 220 -6.89 -7.99 -13.16
CA PRO A 220 -8.04 -8.78 -13.62
C PRO A 220 -8.45 -8.35 -15.03
N THR A 221 -8.79 -9.32 -15.88
CA THR A 221 -9.03 -9.08 -17.32
C THR A 221 -10.47 -9.30 -17.75
N THR A 222 -11.29 -9.83 -16.84
CA THR A 222 -12.72 -10.04 -17.04
C THR A 222 -13.54 -9.25 -16.03
N ALA A 223 -14.77 -8.91 -16.40
CA ALA A 223 -15.66 -8.17 -15.51
C ALA A 223 -15.89 -8.93 -14.17
N ASP A 224 -16.10 -10.24 -14.22
CA ASP A 224 -16.35 -11.04 -13.01
C ASP A 224 -15.12 -11.09 -12.08
N GLU A 225 -13.91 -11.22 -12.63
CA GLU A 225 -12.66 -11.11 -11.85
C GLU A 225 -12.54 -9.71 -11.22
N ALA A 226 -12.85 -8.65 -11.97
CA ALA A 226 -12.75 -7.28 -11.48
C ALA A 226 -13.76 -6.98 -10.36
N VAL A 227 -15.00 -7.48 -10.47
CA VAL A 227 -15.99 -7.32 -9.40
C VAL A 227 -15.56 -8.11 -8.15
N ALA A 228 -15.01 -9.32 -8.30
CA ALA A 228 -14.49 -10.07 -7.15
C ALA A 228 -13.34 -9.33 -6.43
N VAL A 229 -12.43 -8.69 -7.17
CA VAL A 229 -11.37 -7.85 -6.57
C VAL A 229 -11.95 -6.57 -5.95
N ALA A 230 -12.98 -5.97 -6.55
CA ALA A 230 -13.66 -4.80 -5.97
C ALA A 230 -14.30 -5.09 -4.60
N VAL A 231 -14.80 -6.31 -4.38
CA VAL A 231 -15.26 -6.74 -3.04
C VAL A 231 -14.11 -6.70 -2.04
N GLU A 232 -12.95 -7.24 -2.38
CA GLU A 232 -11.77 -7.17 -1.51
C GLU A 232 -11.34 -5.71 -1.27
N HIS A 233 -11.38 -4.85 -2.29
CA HIS A 233 -11.06 -3.42 -2.15
C HIS A 233 -12.03 -2.71 -1.20
N PHE A 234 -13.32 -3.02 -1.27
CA PHE A 234 -14.32 -2.46 -0.37
C PHE A 234 -14.06 -2.84 1.08
N ALA A 235 -13.85 -4.14 1.36
CA ALA A 235 -13.51 -4.58 2.72
C ALA A 235 -12.18 -3.97 3.22
N PHE A 236 -11.19 -3.83 2.33
CA PHE A 236 -9.88 -3.27 2.67
C PHE A 236 -9.91 -1.76 2.92
N CYS A 237 -10.73 -1.02 2.18
CA CYS A 237 -10.82 0.44 2.19
C CYS A 237 -12.21 0.86 1.73
N PRO A 238 -13.20 0.92 2.64
CA PRO A 238 -14.60 1.20 2.28
C PRO A 238 -14.78 2.62 1.69
N ASP A 239 -14.02 3.59 2.21
CA ASP A 239 -14.05 5.01 1.80
C ASP A 239 -13.80 5.20 0.29
N ASN A 240 -13.04 4.30 -0.33
CA ASN A 240 -12.78 4.34 -1.77
C ASN A 240 -14.06 4.26 -2.61
N ILE A 241 -15.12 3.65 -2.08
CA ILE A 241 -16.40 3.45 -2.76
C ILE A 241 -17.49 4.28 -2.08
N ALA A 242 -17.57 4.27 -0.75
CA ALA A 242 -18.59 4.99 0.01
C ALA A 242 -18.51 6.53 -0.21
N HIS A 243 -17.30 7.06 -0.40
CA HIS A 243 -17.07 8.50 -0.58
C HIS A 243 -16.71 8.91 -2.01
N ASN A 244 -16.81 8.00 -2.99
CA ASN A 244 -16.57 8.31 -4.40
C ASN A 244 -17.74 7.91 -5.29
N THR A 245 -17.85 8.58 -6.43
CA THR A 245 -18.75 8.15 -7.51
C THR A 245 -17.92 7.39 -8.56
N PRO A 246 -18.38 6.21 -9.02
CA PRO A 246 -19.64 5.55 -8.68
C PRO A 246 -19.61 4.76 -7.36
N ASP A 247 -20.75 4.73 -6.66
CA ASP A 247 -20.99 4.15 -5.32
C ASP A 247 -21.46 2.68 -5.38
N THR A 248 -21.09 1.95 -6.44
CA THR A 248 -21.45 0.53 -6.60
C THR A 248 -20.23 -0.30 -6.95
N LEU A 249 -20.17 -1.53 -6.43
CA LEU A 249 -19.05 -2.45 -6.69
C LEU A 249 -18.81 -2.67 -8.18
N ARG A 250 -19.88 -2.83 -8.97
CA ARG A 250 -19.76 -3.10 -10.42
C ARG A 250 -19.16 -1.92 -11.17
N ALA A 251 -19.61 -0.71 -10.88
CA ALA A 251 -19.12 0.47 -11.57
C ALA A 251 -17.70 0.84 -11.11
N TYR A 252 -17.40 0.67 -9.82
CA TYR A 252 -16.02 0.77 -9.31
C TYR A 252 -15.10 -0.25 -9.98
N ALA A 253 -15.54 -1.51 -10.10
CA ALA A 253 -14.78 -2.56 -10.77
C ALA A 253 -14.48 -2.23 -12.23
N GLU A 254 -15.48 -1.75 -12.98
CA GLU A 254 -15.32 -1.37 -14.39
C GLU A 254 -14.33 -0.19 -14.55
N GLN A 255 -14.38 0.78 -13.65
CA GLN A 255 -13.63 2.03 -13.80
C GLN A 255 -12.21 2.00 -13.20
N TYR A 256 -11.99 1.24 -12.11
CA TYR A 256 -10.77 1.35 -11.30
C TYR A 256 -10.06 0.02 -11.06
N VAL A 257 -10.60 -1.10 -11.55
CA VAL A 257 -10.04 -2.44 -11.29
C VAL A 257 -9.79 -3.23 -12.58
N LEU A 258 -10.74 -3.24 -13.51
CA LEU A 258 -10.67 -4.01 -14.75
C LEU A 258 -9.52 -3.52 -15.64
N GLY A 259 -8.47 -4.35 -15.78
CA GLY A 259 -7.30 -4.04 -16.60
C GLY A 259 -6.39 -2.94 -16.05
N GLU A 260 -6.68 -2.41 -14.87
CA GLU A 260 -5.95 -1.29 -14.28
C GLU A 260 -4.63 -1.75 -13.65
N ASP A 261 -3.53 -1.13 -14.07
CA ASP A 261 -2.17 -1.50 -13.65
C ASP A 261 -1.69 -0.76 -12.39
N SER A 262 -2.57 0.02 -11.77
CA SER A 262 -2.39 0.61 -10.46
C SER A 262 -3.71 0.71 -9.69
N TRP A 263 -3.66 0.49 -8.38
CA TRP A 263 -4.78 0.71 -7.47
C TRP A 263 -4.42 1.81 -6.47
N SER A 264 -5.43 2.57 -6.06
CA SER A 264 -5.29 3.70 -5.14
C SER A 264 -6.30 3.55 -4.02
N PHE A 265 -5.87 3.79 -2.79
CA PHE A 265 -6.68 3.70 -1.58
C PHE A 265 -6.51 4.97 -0.77
N TRP A 266 -7.60 5.42 -0.16
CA TRP A 266 -7.65 6.60 0.70
C TRP A 266 -8.62 6.34 1.85
N TRP A 267 -8.19 6.61 3.07
CA TRP A 267 -9.02 6.53 4.28
C TRP A 267 -9.23 7.95 4.84
N ASP A 268 -10.43 8.31 5.30
CA ASP A 268 -10.71 9.57 6.01
C ASP A 268 -10.71 9.39 7.53
#